data_AF-A0A2G6N5R0-F1
#
_entry.id   AF-A0A2G6N5R0-F1
#
_cell.length_a   1.000
_cell.length_b   1.000
_cell.length_c   1.000
_cell.angle_alpha   90.00
_cell.angle_beta   90.00
_cell.angle_gamma   90.00
#
_symmetry.space_group_name_H-M   'P 1'
#
loop_
_entity.id
_entity.type
_entity.pdbx_description
1 polymer ?
#
loop_
_entity_poly.entity_id
_entity_poly.type
_entity_poly.pdbx_seq_one_letter_code
_entity_poly.pdbx_strand_id
1 'polypeptide(L)'
;MTGRPPLGDAMCRRWPGAFLPGCAGIIVNPLAASIFFGLILVIVVYSVLDRTGMLASLGPFGPVLPLLIIVWIMVGIYFGTRRLKRRAGLVCFKGPLFMRSLMNGCLKRTCGQLASRLNAPELSSAEIFNAILIDKMLYIGATDCLRFSDFRRQIEGSRIKGTADLEMAVLFQTPAAYRKQPLPDEIRQVADAVSRSRKELAPMLERLKSAHETLCTGTGSLLTLLPPDEKKAEKLRSAHHYRPPTVQGARRMVFALETLAYVRAIRHENVNPMDRKRYDEVAEKLIPQLAEALAAYRQAWQELVDAYERPESERAPSVAFPKSNPAPYDGTG
;
A
#
# COMPACT_ATOMS: atom_id res chain seq x y z
N MET A 1 39.47 20.84 33.34
CA MET A 1 38.78 22.13 33.08
C MET A 1 39.24 22.57 31.70
N THR A 2 38.46 22.49 30.63
CA THR A 2 37.22 23.22 30.35
C THR A 2 36.36 22.43 29.35
N GLY A 3 35.08 22.22 29.68
CA GLY A 3 34.10 21.59 28.78
C GLY A 3 33.57 22.58 27.75
N ARG A 4 33.45 22.14 26.49
CA ARG A 4 32.64 22.84 25.47
C ARG A 4 31.17 22.40 25.60
N PRO A 5 30.21 23.33 25.51
CA PRO A 5 28.79 23.01 25.66
C PRO A 5 28.21 22.33 24.40
N PRO A 6 27.09 21.59 24.52
CA PRO A 6 26.42 20.97 23.39
C PRO A 6 25.75 22.01 22.48
N LEU A 7 25.87 21.80 21.16
CA LEU A 7 25.35 22.63 20.06
C LEU A 7 23.80 22.80 20.00
N GLY A 8 23.06 22.38 21.02
CA GLY A 8 21.59 22.39 21.03
C GLY A 8 20.96 23.76 21.27
N ASP A 9 21.61 24.66 22.02
CA ASP A 9 20.95 25.86 22.54
C ASP A 9 21.10 27.11 21.65
N ALA A 10 21.96 27.08 20.62
CA ALA A 10 22.28 28.27 19.84
C ALA A 10 21.26 28.60 18.72
N MET A 11 20.44 27.63 18.28
CA MET A 11 19.52 27.85 17.15
C MET A 11 18.16 28.46 17.54
N CYS A 12 17.79 28.45 18.83
CA CYS A 12 16.47 28.95 19.26
C CYS A 12 16.39 30.47 19.44
N ARG A 13 17.50 31.23 19.37
CA ARG A 13 17.50 32.68 19.67
C ARG A 13 17.28 33.62 18.48
N ARG A 14 17.13 33.14 17.24
CA ARG A 14 17.19 34.01 16.05
C ARG A 14 15.86 34.45 15.43
N TRP A 15 14.71 34.02 15.94
CA TRP A 15 13.40 34.41 15.40
C TRP A 15 12.33 34.56 16.51
N PRO A 16 12.10 35.76 17.05
CA PRO A 16 10.95 36.01 17.90
C PRO A 16 9.71 36.16 17.00
N GLY A 17 8.92 35.10 16.84
CA GLY A 17 7.62 35.17 16.15
C GLY A 17 7.22 34.00 15.26
N ALA A 18 8.07 32.98 15.06
CA ALA A 18 7.72 31.81 14.27
C ALA A 18 7.18 30.68 15.17
N PHE A 19 5.90 30.34 15.01
CA PHE A 19 5.29 29.12 15.53
C PHE A 19 5.99 27.89 14.89
N LEU A 20 7.04 27.40 15.56
CA LEU A 20 7.69 26.11 15.26
C LEU A 20 6.94 25.00 16.01
N PRO A 21 6.25 24.07 15.33
CA PRO A 21 5.75 22.86 15.97
C PRO A 21 6.96 21.95 16.21
N GLY A 22 7.56 22.02 17.40
CA GLY A 22 8.70 21.17 17.76
C GLY A 22 9.47 21.53 19.03
N CYS A 23 9.30 22.72 19.63
CA CYS A 23 10.08 23.13 20.81
C CYS A 23 9.32 23.14 22.14
N ALA A 24 8.06 22.71 22.17
CA ALA A 24 7.39 22.33 23.41
C ALA A 24 6.43 21.18 23.08
N GLY A 25 6.63 20.04 23.71
CA GLY A 25 5.79 18.86 23.54
C GLY A 25 4.37 19.14 24.02
N ILE A 26 3.46 19.35 23.08
CA ILE A 26 2.06 18.99 23.27
C ILE A 26 1.76 18.02 22.14
N ILE A 27 1.97 16.73 22.41
CA ILE A 27 1.34 15.67 21.64
C ILE A 27 -0.14 15.77 21.97
N VAL A 28 -0.86 16.60 21.21
CA VAL A 28 -2.32 16.65 21.33
C VAL A 28 -2.80 15.26 20.91
N ASN A 29 -3.26 14.49 21.89
CA ASN A 29 -3.81 13.17 21.64
C ASN A 29 -4.89 13.34 20.54
N PRO A 30 -4.74 12.72 19.36
CA PRO A 30 -5.64 12.98 18.23
C PRO A 30 -7.10 12.66 18.58
N LEU A 31 -7.31 11.77 19.55
CA LEU A 31 -8.61 11.48 20.15
C LEU A 31 -9.15 12.64 20.99
N ALA A 32 -8.29 13.28 21.80
CA ALA A 32 -8.66 14.45 22.59
C ALA A 32 -8.94 15.67 21.70
N ALA A 33 -8.14 15.88 20.64
CA ALA A 33 -8.36 16.95 19.67
C ALA A 33 -9.70 16.78 18.94
N SER A 34 -10.03 15.57 18.48
CA SER A 34 -11.29 15.31 17.78
C SER A 34 -12.51 15.45 18.70
N ILE A 35 -12.39 15.02 19.97
CA ILE A 35 -13.43 15.23 20.98
C ILE A 35 -13.62 16.73 21.24
N PHE A 36 -12.54 17.50 21.44
CA PHE A 36 -12.63 18.93 21.72
C PHE A 36 -13.24 19.72 20.55
N PHE A 37 -12.80 19.44 19.32
CA PHE A 37 -13.39 20.04 18.13
C PHE A 37 -14.84 19.61 17.91
N GLY A 38 -15.17 18.34 18.17
CA GLY A 38 -16.55 17.87 18.12
C GLY A 38 -17.46 18.58 19.12
N LEU A 39 -16.97 18.81 20.34
CA LEU A 39 -17.72 19.46 21.42
C LEU A 39 -17.92 20.96 21.14
N ILE A 40 -16.89 21.65 20.63
CA ILE A 40 -17.01 23.04 20.16
C ILE A 40 -18.02 23.14 19.01
N LEU A 41 -17.99 22.20 18.06
CA LEU A 41 -18.91 22.18 16.92
C LEU A 41 -20.37 22.00 17.38
N VAL A 42 -20.61 21.11 18.35
CA VAL A 42 -21.93 20.91 18.97
C VAL A 42 -22.43 22.23 19.57
N ILE A 43 -21.59 22.92 20.36
CA ILE A 43 -21.94 24.19 21.00
C ILE A 43 -22.27 25.27 19.95
N VAL A 44 -21.45 25.41 18.91
CA VAL A 44 -21.65 26.42 17.86
C VAL A 44 -22.92 26.16 17.06
N VAL A 45 -23.16 24.91 16.65
CA VAL A 45 -24.36 24.54 15.87
C VAL A 45 -25.63 24.74 16.70
N TYR A 46 -25.64 24.33 17.97
CA TYR A 46 -26.78 24.57 18.86
C TYR A 46 -27.00 26.07 19.12
N SER A 47 -25.94 26.85 19.36
CA SER A 47 -26.04 28.29 19.62
C SER A 47 -26.58 29.06 18.41
N VAL A 48 -26.23 28.64 17.19
CA VAL A 48 -26.72 29.25 15.94
C VAL A 48 -28.18 28.86 15.68
N LEU A 49 -28.55 27.59 15.92
CA LEU A 49 -29.93 27.12 15.76
C LEU A 49 -30.89 27.73 16.80
N ASP A 50 -30.40 28.00 18.00
CA ASP A 50 -31.16 28.67 19.06
C ASP A 50 -31.35 30.17 18.73
N ARG A 51 -30.29 30.86 18.28
CA ARG A 51 -30.38 32.28 17.84
C ARG A 51 -31.31 32.52 16.66
N THR A 52 -31.49 31.51 15.80
CA THR A 52 -32.32 31.61 14.59
C THR A 52 -33.77 31.16 14.82
N GLY A 53 -34.09 30.66 16.02
CA GLY A 53 -35.44 30.19 16.39
C GLY A 53 -35.90 28.93 15.64
N MET A 54 -35.04 28.31 14.82
CA MET A 54 -35.38 27.13 14.02
C MET A 54 -35.66 25.88 14.88
N LEU A 55 -35.10 25.80 16.08
CA LEU A 55 -35.37 24.70 17.02
C LEU A 55 -36.84 24.66 17.47
N ALA A 56 -37.50 25.82 17.58
CA ALA A 56 -38.89 25.91 18.01
C ALA A 56 -39.90 25.65 16.87
N SER A 57 -39.52 25.90 15.61
CA SER A 57 -40.42 25.74 14.45
C SER A 57 -40.47 24.32 13.88
N LEU A 58 -39.50 23.46 14.21
CA LEU A 58 -39.36 22.11 13.66
C LEU A 58 -39.94 20.99 14.54
N GLY A 59 -40.52 21.32 15.69
CA GLY A 59 -41.20 20.36 16.57
C GLY A 59 -40.33 19.12 16.90
N PRO A 60 -40.85 17.87 16.77
CA PRO A 60 -40.12 16.66 17.16
C PRO A 60 -38.88 16.35 16.32
N PHE A 61 -38.67 17.03 15.18
CA PHE A 61 -37.47 16.90 14.34
C PHE A 61 -36.34 17.87 14.72
N GLY A 62 -36.59 18.79 15.66
CA GLY A 62 -35.61 19.75 16.20
C GLY A 62 -34.28 19.15 16.66
N PRO A 63 -34.23 18.00 17.37
CA PRO A 63 -32.96 17.41 17.81
C PRO A 63 -32.25 16.58 16.73
N VAL A 64 -32.95 16.19 15.65
CA VAL A 64 -32.39 15.35 14.57
C VAL A 64 -31.56 16.18 13.59
N LEU A 65 -31.97 17.42 13.31
CA LEU A 65 -31.28 18.32 12.39
C LEU A 65 -29.84 18.68 12.84
N PRO A 66 -29.57 19.07 14.10
CA PRO A 66 -28.21 19.31 14.59
C PRO A 66 -27.33 18.06 14.46
N LEU A 67 -27.86 16.88 14.77
CA LEU A 67 -27.14 15.61 14.66
C LEU A 67 -26.73 15.31 13.21
N LEU A 68 -27.63 15.51 12.25
CA LEU A 68 -27.31 15.34 10.83
C LEU A 68 -26.25 16.35 10.35
N ILE A 69 -26.34 17.61 10.79
CA ILE A 69 -25.34 18.64 10.47
C ILE A 69 -23.98 18.26 11.06
N ILE A 70 -23.91 17.79 12.31
CA ILE A 70 -22.67 17.34 12.95
C ILE A 70 -22.07 16.15 12.19
N VAL A 71 -22.88 15.15 11.83
CA VAL A 71 -22.42 13.99 11.04
C VAL A 71 -21.90 14.44 9.68
N TRP A 72 -22.60 15.35 9.00
CA TRP A 72 -22.18 15.85 7.69
C TRP A 72 -20.89 16.66 7.76
N ILE A 73 -20.72 17.48 8.80
CA ILE A 73 -19.48 18.23 9.05
C ILE A 73 -18.34 17.27 9.44
N MET A 74 -18.58 16.25 10.27
CA MET A 74 -17.58 15.22 10.59
C MET A 74 -17.11 14.48 9.33
N VAL A 75 -18.03 14.12 8.44
CA VAL A 75 -17.72 13.54 7.13
C VAL A 75 -16.94 14.54 6.27
N GLY A 76 -17.35 15.81 6.25
CA GLY A 76 -16.66 16.90 5.54
C GLY A 76 -15.24 17.14 6.05
N ILE A 77 -15.00 17.13 7.35
CA ILE A 77 -13.69 17.24 7.99
C ILE A 77 -12.87 15.98 7.72
N TYR A 78 -13.47 14.79 7.74
CA TYR A 78 -12.77 13.55 7.39
C TYR A 78 -12.29 13.56 5.93
N PHE A 79 -13.17 13.93 4.99
CA PHE A 79 -12.79 14.10 3.59
C PHE A 79 -11.82 15.26 3.40
N GLY A 80 -12.00 16.35 4.13
CA GLY A 80 -11.15 17.55 4.13
C GLY A 80 -9.74 17.26 4.61
N THR A 81 -9.58 16.59 5.75
CA THR A 81 -8.30 16.13 6.30
C THR A 81 -7.66 15.06 5.41
N ARG A 82 -8.44 14.18 4.77
CA ARG A 82 -7.92 13.24 3.75
C ARG A 82 -7.42 13.98 2.50
N ARG A 83 -8.13 15.03 2.05
CA ARG A 83 -7.72 15.90 0.93
C ARG A 83 -6.51 16.77 1.31
N LEU A 84 -6.46 17.27 2.54
CA LEU A 84 -5.35 18.04 3.10
C LEU A 84 -4.13 17.16 3.31
N LYS A 85 -4.25 15.90 3.72
CA LYS A 85 -3.12 14.95 3.70
C LYS A 85 -2.60 14.74 2.28
N ARG A 86 -3.49 14.59 1.29
CA ARG A 86 -3.13 14.50 -0.13
C ARG A 86 -2.49 15.79 -0.68
N ARG A 87 -2.93 16.97 -0.24
CA ARG A 87 -2.38 18.28 -0.65
C ARG A 87 -1.16 18.73 0.16
N ALA A 88 -1.05 18.37 1.42
CA ALA A 88 0.12 18.62 2.25
C ALA A 88 1.30 17.75 1.80
N GLY A 89 1.04 16.54 1.31
CA GLY A 89 2.02 15.74 0.57
C GLY A 89 2.55 16.43 -0.70
N LEU A 90 1.82 17.41 -1.27
CA LEU A 90 2.27 18.21 -2.41
C LEU A 90 3.09 19.45 -2.00
N VAL A 91 3.03 19.92 -0.74
CA VAL A 91 3.56 21.23 -0.32
C VAL A 91 4.58 21.17 0.83
N CYS A 92 4.73 20.05 1.56
CA CYS A 92 5.75 19.92 2.61
C CYS A 92 6.36 18.52 2.68
N PHE A 93 7.23 18.18 1.72
CA PHE A 93 8.27 17.17 1.92
C PHE A 93 9.39 17.80 2.74
N LYS A 94 9.39 17.63 4.07
CA LYS A 94 10.45 18.25 4.91
C LYS A 94 11.03 17.37 6.00
N GLY A 95 10.84 16.04 6.01
CA GLY A 95 11.55 15.25 7.01
C GLY A 95 11.75 13.75 6.76
N PRO A 96 12.85 13.19 7.29
CA PRO A 96 13.17 11.75 7.25
C PRO A 96 12.06 10.85 7.82
N LEU A 97 11.36 11.33 8.86
CA LEU A 97 10.24 10.62 9.49
C LEU A 97 9.06 10.38 8.52
N PHE A 98 8.84 11.28 7.56
CA PHE A 98 7.79 11.11 6.57
C PHE A 98 8.12 9.95 5.61
N MET A 99 9.37 9.86 5.18
CA MET A 99 9.84 8.80 4.28
C MET A 99 9.75 7.42 4.95
N ARG A 100 10.14 7.31 6.22
CA ARG A 100 9.90 6.11 7.03
C ARG A 100 8.42 5.77 7.18
N SER A 101 7.55 6.77 7.35
CA SER A 101 6.11 6.54 7.44
C SER A 101 5.51 5.99 6.14
N LEU A 102 5.99 6.47 4.98
CA LEU A 102 5.59 5.95 3.67
C LEU A 102 6.08 4.52 3.47
N MET A 103 7.34 4.23 3.81
CA MET A 103 7.88 2.87 3.77
C MET A 103 7.03 1.93 4.62
N ASN A 104 6.85 2.23 5.91
CA ASN A 104 6.11 1.37 6.83
C ASN A 104 4.65 1.20 6.40
N GLY A 105 4.01 2.27 5.90
CA GLY A 105 2.67 2.22 5.35
C GLY A 105 2.56 1.32 4.12
N CYS A 106 3.51 1.45 3.19
CA CYS A 106 3.55 0.66 1.97
C CYS A 106 3.81 -0.82 2.29
N LEU A 107 4.87 -1.11 3.07
CA LEU A 107 5.20 -2.49 3.45
C LEU A 107 4.06 -3.16 4.20
N LYS A 108 3.38 -2.45 5.11
CA LYS A 108 2.24 -3.01 5.83
C LYS A 108 1.07 -3.36 4.90
N ARG A 109 0.73 -2.52 3.92
CA ARG A 109 -0.40 -2.79 3.01
C ARG A 109 -0.06 -3.77 1.89
N THR A 110 1.13 -3.67 1.32
CA THR A 110 1.51 -4.47 0.15
C THR A 110 1.92 -5.88 0.54
N CYS A 111 2.57 -6.04 1.69
CA CYS A 111 3.15 -7.33 2.07
C CYS A 111 3.07 -7.63 3.58
N GLY A 112 2.25 -6.92 4.35
CA GLY A 112 2.13 -7.11 5.80
C GLY A 112 1.66 -8.52 6.18
N GLN A 113 0.60 -9.01 5.52
CA GLN A 113 0.09 -10.37 5.74
C GLN A 113 1.10 -11.44 5.32
N LEU A 114 1.71 -11.27 4.15
CA LEU A 114 2.73 -12.20 3.66
C LEU A 114 3.93 -12.26 4.62
N ALA A 115 4.44 -11.11 5.03
CA ALA A 115 5.52 -10.97 5.99
C ALA A 115 5.21 -11.66 7.33
N SER A 116 4.01 -11.42 7.87
CA SER A 116 3.58 -12.03 9.12
C SER A 116 3.55 -13.55 9.03
N ARG A 117 3.14 -14.09 7.88
CA ARG A 117 3.07 -15.54 7.65
C ARG A 117 4.44 -16.17 7.46
N LEU A 118 5.32 -15.54 6.68
CA LEU A 118 6.68 -16.01 6.46
C LEU A 118 7.53 -16.02 7.75
N ASN A 119 7.24 -15.11 8.67
CA ASN A 119 7.93 -15.04 9.96
C ASN A 119 7.34 -15.97 11.03
N ALA A 120 6.23 -16.65 10.76
CA ALA A 120 5.60 -17.56 11.70
C ALA A 120 6.21 -18.97 11.54
N PRO A 121 6.97 -19.49 12.53
CA PRO A 121 7.68 -20.76 12.39
C PRO A 121 6.74 -21.98 12.33
N GLU A 122 5.47 -21.80 12.73
CA GLU A 122 4.46 -22.86 12.76
C GLU A 122 3.79 -23.08 11.40
N LEU A 123 3.87 -22.12 10.47
CA LEU A 123 3.16 -22.20 9.19
C LEU A 123 4.00 -22.93 8.15
N SER A 124 3.44 -23.96 7.54
CA SER A 124 4.07 -24.63 6.41
C SER A 124 3.98 -23.79 5.13
N SER A 125 4.90 -24.01 4.18
CA SER A 125 4.84 -23.37 2.85
C SER A 125 3.49 -23.59 2.16
N ALA A 126 2.92 -24.79 2.30
CA ALA A 126 1.61 -25.14 1.76
C ALA A 126 0.50 -24.27 2.36
N GLU A 127 0.50 -24.02 3.67
CA GLU A 127 -0.48 -23.15 4.33
C GLU A 127 -0.37 -21.69 3.90
N ILE A 128 0.86 -21.18 3.74
CA ILE A 128 1.09 -19.82 3.23
C ILE A 128 0.56 -19.73 1.78
N PHE A 129 0.87 -20.72 0.95
CA PHE A 129 0.41 -20.77 -0.43
C PHE A 129 -1.12 -20.87 -0.53
N ASN A 130 -1.75 -21.68 0.32
CA ASN A 130 -3.21 -21.78 0.40
C ASN A 130 -3.87 -20.44 0.71
N ALA A 131 -3.30 -19.65 1.62
CA ALA A 131 -3.82 -18.32 1.92
C ALA A 131 -3.75 -17.38 0.70
N ILE A 132 -2.65 -17.45 -0.08
CA ILE A 132 -2.50 -16.67 -1.31
C ILE A 132 -3.52 -17.12 -2.38
N LEU A 133 -3.73 -18.43 -2.52
CA LEU A 133 -4.71 -19.00 -3.44
C LEU A 133 -6.14 -18.54 -3.11
N ILE A 134 -6.50 -18.50 -1.82
CA ILE A 134 -7.79 -17.99 -1.35
C ILE A 134 -7.97 -16.52 -1.75
N ASP A 135 -7.00 -15.66 -1.45
CA ASP A 135 -7.07 -14.24 -1.82
C ASP A 135 -7.19 -14.06 -3.34
N LYS A 136 -6.43 -14.83 -4.11
CA LYS A 136 -6.48 -14.81 -5.58
C LYS A 136 -7.83 -15.23 -6.13
N MET A 137 -8.40 -16.32 -5.60
CA MET A 137 -9.72 -16.82 -5.97
C MET A 137 -10.80 -15.78 -5.69
N LEU A 138 -10.79 -15.19 -4.49
CA LEU A 138 -11.74 -14.16 -4.10
C LEU A 138 -11.59 -12.90 -4.96
N TYR A 139 -10.36 -12.51 -5.29
CA TYR A 139 -10.09 -11.39 -6.19
C TYR A 139 -10.66 -11.65 -7.59
N ILE A 140 -10.43 -12.83 -8.18
CA ILE A 140 -11.03 -13.22 -9.46
C ILE A 140 -12.56 -13.19 -9.38
N GLY A 141 -13.14 -13.67 -8.27
CA GLY A 141 -14.57 -13.58 -8.01
C GLY A 141 -15.09 -12.14 -8.01
N ALA A 142 -14.35 -11.22 -7.40
CA ALA A 142 -14.71 -9.80 -7.30
C ALA A 142 -14.48 -9.02 -8.61
N THR A 143 -13.54 -9.45 -9.46
CA THR A 143 -13.18 -8.72 -10.69
C THR A 143 -13.77 -9.34 -11.96
N ASP A 144 -13.56 -10.63 -12.19
CA ASP A 144 -13.87 -11.30 -13.45
C ASP A 144 -15.29 -11.88 -13.45
N CYS A 145 -15.79 -12.31 -12.29
CA CYS A 145 -17.11 -12.95 -12.17
C CYS A 145 -18.28 -11.96 -12.03
N LEU A 146 -18.06 -10.65 -12.17
CA LEU A 146 -19.10 -9.62 -11.98
C LEU A 146 -20.36 -9.84 -12.83
N ARG A 147 -20.19 -10.41 -14.02
CA ARG A 147 -21.28 -10.68 -14.98
C ARG A 147 -21.75 -12.14 -14.97
N PHE A 148 -21.17 -12.98 -14.12
CA PHE A 148 -21.39 -14.42 -14.06
C PHE A 148 -21.90 -14.81 -12.68
N SER A 149 -23.19 -14.57 -12.45
CA SER A 149 -23.84 -14.73 -11.13
C SER A 149 -23.66 -16.12 -10.54
N ASP A 150 -23.65 -17.16 -11.38
CA ASP A 150 -23.56 -18.54 -10.91
C ASP A 150 -22.18 -18.83 -10.30
N PHE A 151 -21.12 -18.34 -10.93
CA PHE A 151 -19.75 -18.42 -10.41
C PHE A 151 -19.60 -17.62 -9.13
N ARG A 152 -20.12 -16.39 -9.13
CA ARG A 152 -20.09 -15.51 -7.97
C ARG A 152 -20.82 -16.15 -6.78
N ARG A 153 -22.00 -16.73 -6.98
CA ARG A 153 -22.77 -17.45 -5.95
C ARG A 153 -22.02 -18.66 -5.39
N GLN A 154 -21.29 -19.41 -6.21
CA GLN A 154 -20.49 -20.54 -5.72
C GLN A 154 -19.34 -20.09 -4.82
N ILE A 155 -18.63 -19.03 -5.21
CA ILE A 155 -17.51 -18.48 -4.44
C ILE A 155 -18.02 -17.80 -3.17
N GLU A 156 -18.99 -16.88 -3.26
CA GLU A 156 -19.55 -16.17 -2.10
C GLU A 156 -20.28 -17.13 -1.14
N GLY A 157 -21.03 -18.09 -1.68
CA GLY A 157 -21.74 -19.11 -0.91
C GLY A 157 -20.81 -20.09 -0.18
N SER A 158 -19.52 -20.15 -0.54
CA SER A 158 -18.54 -21.00 0.15
C SER A 158 -18.21 -20.54 1.57
N ARG A 159 -18.53 -19.28 1.91
CA ARG A 159 -18.15 -18.63 3.18
C ARG A 159 -16.64 -18.65 3.48
N ILE A 160 -15.79 -18.92 2.50
CA ILE A 160 -14.35 -18.81 2.63
C ILE A 160 -13.98 -17.33 2.70
N LYS A 161 -13.13 -16.98 3.67
CA LYS A 161 -12.65 -15.63 3.88
C LYS A 161 -11.16 -15.56 3.56
N GLY A 162 -10.77 -14.54 2.81
CA GLY A 162 -9.37 -14.19 2.58
C GLY A 162 -8.86 -13.23 3.64
N THR A 163 -7.71 -12.62 3.36
CA THR A 163 -7.17 -11.51 4.15
C THR A 163 -8.01 -10.24 3.98
N ALA A 164 -7.80 -9.27 4.86
CA ALA A 164 -8.38 -7.94 4.70
C ALA A 164 -7.97 -7.36 3.34
N ASP A 165 -8.91 -6.74 2.63
CA ASP A 165 -8.68 -6.11 1.31
C ASP A 165 -8.03 -7.01 0.23
N LEU A 166 -7.95 -8.33 0.43
CA LEU A 166 -7.32 -9.30 -0.47
C LEU A 166 -5.84 -8.95 -0.77
N GLU A 167 -5.11 -8.53 0.26
CA GLU A 167 -3.73 -8.02 0.16
C GLU A 167 -2.79 -8.93 -0.66
N MET A 168 -2.91 -10.26 -0.56
CA MET A 168 -2.00 -11.18 -1.24
C MET A 168 -2.39 -11.48 -2.70
N ALA A 169 -3.54 -11.02 -3.17
CA ALA A 169 -3.99 -11.27 -4.55
C ALA A 169 -3.08 -10.62 -5.61
N VAL A 170 -2.29 -9.62 -5.21
CA VAL A 170 -1.33 -8.90 -6.06
C VAL A 170 -0.13 -9.77 -6.47
N LEU A 171 0.14 -10.87 -5.75
CA LEU A 171 1.25 -11.77 -6.01
C LEU A 171 0.97 -12.68 -7.21
N PHE A 172 2.01 -13.22 -7.83
CA PHE A 172 1.91 -14.12 -9.01
C PHE A 172 1.11 -13.53 -10.18
N GLN A 173 1.32 -12.25 -10.45
CA GLN A 173 0.76 -11.58 -11.63
C GLN A 173 1.64 -11.79 -12.86
N THR A 174 1.06 -11.67 -14.05
CA THR A 174 1.85 -11.50 -15.25
C THR A 174 2.41 -10.07 -15.31
N PRO A 175 3.59 -9.85 -15.91
CA PRO A 175 4.13 -8.50 -16.11
C PRO A 175 3.14 -7.57 -16.83
N ALA A 176 2.40 -8.10 -17.81
CA ALA A 176 1.37 -7.36 -18.54
C ALA A 176 0.18 -6.94 -17.66
N ALA A 177 -0.21 -7.76 -16.67
CA ALA A 177 -1.27 -7.41 -15.73
C ALA A 177 -0.79 -6.38 -14.70
N TYR A 178 0.43 -6.56 -14.18
CA TYR A 178 1.06 -5.65 -13.23
C TYR A 178 1.18 -4.23 -13.78
N ARG A 179 1.66 -4.06 -15.02
CA ARG A 179 1.84 -2.74 -15.64
C ARG A 179 0.54 -1.97 -15.91
N LYS A 180 -0.62 -2.63 -15.87
CA LYS A 180 -1.93 -1.99 -15.99
C LYS A 180 -2.44 -1.45 -14.66
N GLN A 181 -1.85 -1.89 -13.55
CA GLN A 181 -2.24 -1.45 -12.21
C GLN A 181 -1.51 -0.16 -11.85
N PRO A 182 -2.16 0.75 -11.12
CA PRO A 182 -1.47 1.89 -10.56
C PRO A 182 -0.44 1.40 -9.53
N LEU A 183 0.72 2.04 -9.50
CA LEU A 183 1.69 1.83 -8.42
C LEU A 183 1.04 2.18 -7.07
N PRO A 184 1.50 1.52 -5.98
CA PRO A 184 1.12 1.92 -4.63
C PRO A 184 1.25 3.43 -4.41
N ASP A 185 0.27 4.02 -3.74
CA ASP A 185 0.17 5.46 -3.50
C ASP A 185 1.45 6.02 -2.86
N GLU A 186 2.09 5.24 -2.00
CA GLU A 186 3.35 5.57 -1.34
C GLU A 186 4.51 5.65 -2.34
N ILE A 187 4.68 4.66 -3.23
CA ILE A 187 5.71 4.68 -4.28
C ILE A 187 5.50 5.87 -5.24
N ARG A 188 4.24 6.16 -5.58
CA ARG A 188 3.90 7.32 -6.42
C ARG A 188 4.25 8.64 -5.75
N GLN A 189 3.91 8.82 -4.47
CA GLN A 189 4.28 10.00 -3.70
C GLN A 189 5.80 10.19 -3.61
N VAL A 190 6.55 9.09 -3.44
CA VAL A 190 8.00 9.13 -3.47
C VAL A 190 8.53 9.51 -4.86
N ALA A 191 7.96 8.97 -5.92
CA ALA A 191 8.35 9.31 -7.29
C ALA A 191 8.16 10.81 -7.60
N ASP A 192 7.06 11.38 -7.14
CA ASP A 192 6.80 12.82 -7.24
C ASP A 192 7.83 13.64 -6.45
N ALA A 193 8.24 13.18 -5.27
CA ALA A 193 9.24 13.86 -4.45
C ALA A 193 10.64 13.81 -5.06
N VAL A 194 11.06 12.63 -5.52
CA VAL A 194 12.35 12.38 -6.17
C VAL A 194 12.46 13.23 -7.43
N SER A 195 11.43 13.25 -8.28
CA SER A 195 11.46 14.04 -9.52
C SER A 195 11.55 15.55 -9.30
N ARG A 196 10.94 16.08 -8.23
CA ARG A 196 10.90 17.52 -7.93
C ARG A 196 12.11 18.03 -7.16
N SER A 197 12.58 17.28 -6.17
CA SER A 197 13.50 17.80 -5.15
C SER A 197 14.79 16.99 -4.99
N ARG A 198 14.81 15.73 -5.41
CA ARG A 198 15.91 14.79 -5.11
C ARG A 198 16.18 13.87 -6.30
N LYS A 199 16.50 14.47 -7.45
CA LYS A 199 16.67 13.75 -8.75
C LYS A 199 17.77 12.70 -8.69
N GLU A 200 18.77 12.89 -7.84
CA GLU A 200 19.85 11.95 -7.60
C GLU A 200 19.38 10.61 -7.02
N LEU A 201 18.17 10.55 -6.43
CA LEU A 201 17.57 9.31 -5.93
C LEU A 201 16.81 8.52 -7.01
N ALA A 202 16.73 9.02 -8.25
CA ALA A 202 16.04 8.35 -9.35
C ALA A 202 16.51 6.90 -9.57
N PRO A 203 17.82 6.55 -9.53
CA PRO A 203 18.26 5.16 -9.67
C PRO A 203 17.72 4.24 -8.56
N MET A 204 17.65 4.73 -7.32
CA MET A 204 17.12 3.96 -6.19
C MET A 204 15.60 3.80 -6.27
N LEU A 205 14.90 4.81 -6.75
CA LEU A 205 13.47 4.72 -7.03
C LEU A 205 13.17 3.66 -8.12
N GLU A 206 13.96 3.61 -9.19
CA GLU A 206 13.80 2.58 -10.22
C GLU A 206 14.10 1.18 -9.69
N ARG A 207 15.11 1.02 -8.82
CA ARG A 207 15.34 -0.24 -8.10
C ARG A 207 14.14 -0.63 -7.23
N LEU A 208 13.55 0.32 -6.51
CA LEU A 208 12.36 0.06 -5.70
C LEU A 208 11.17 -0.41 -6.54
N LYS A 209 10.91 0.26 -7.67
CA LYS A 209 9.85 -0.14 -8.63
C LYS A 209 10.12 -1.52 -9.21
N SER A 210 11.37 -1.80 -9.58
CA SER A 210 11.80 -3.11 -10.09
C SER A 210 11.65 -4.20 -9.03
N ALA A 211 12.04 -3.95 -7.78
CA ALA A 211 11.86 -4.90 -6.69
C ALA A 211 10.38 -5.17 -6.40
N HIS A 212 9.51 -4.16 -6.50
CA HIS A 212 8.07 -4.33 -6.41
C HIS A 212 7.50 -5.15 -7.58
N GLU A 213 7.91 -4.89 -8.82
CA GLU A 213 7.52 -5.69 -10.00
C GLU A 213 7.98 -7.14 -9.85
N THR A 214 9.20 -7.37 -9.37
CA THR A 214 9.74 -8.70 -9.08
C THR A 214 8.96 -9.40 -7.96
N LEU A 215 8.58 -8.70 -6.89
CA LEU A 215 7.73 -9.27 -5.84
C LEU A 215 6.37 -9.73 -6.38
N CYS A 216 5.75 -8.93 -7.26
CA CYS A 216 4.44 -9.23 -7.81
C CYS A 216 4.48 -10.29 -8.94
N THR A 217 5.56 -10.38 -9.70
CA THR A 217 5.60 -11.15 -10.96
C THR A 217 6.73 -12.18 -11.08
N GLY A 218 7.78 -12.06 -10.25
CA GLY A 218 9.04 -12.82 -10.38
C GLY A 218 8.90 -14.32 -10.18
N THR A 219 7.87 -14.75 -9.45
CA THR A 219 7.51 -16.15 -9.24
C THR A 219 6.64 -16.74 -10.37
N GLY A 220 6.31 -15.94 -11.38
CA GLY A 220 5.46 -16.34 -12.51
C GLY A 220 3.96 -16.23 -12.22
N SER A 221 3.14 -16.59 -13.23
CA SER A 221 1.69 -16.56 -13.12
C SER A 221 1.17 -17.82 -12.43
N LEU A 222 0.20 -17.68 -11.53
CA LEU A 222 -0.48 -18.84 -10.93
C LEU A 222 -1.11 -19.75 -11.98
N LEU A 223 -1.60 -19.20 -13.10
CA LEU A 223 -2.20 -19.99 -14.18
C LEU A 223 -1.18 -20.80 -14.98
N THR A 224 0.12 -20.46 -14.91
CA THR A 224 1.18 -21.27 -15.54
C THR A 224 1.71 -22.33 -14.59
N LEU A 225 1.71 -22.03 -13.29
CA LEU A 225 2.17 -22.96 -12.24
C LEU A 225 1.11 -24.03 -11.95
N LEU A 226 -0.16 -23.62 -11.93
CA LEU A 226 -1.33 -24.46 -11.73
C LEU A 226 -2.29 -24.24 -12.90
N PRO A 227 -1.97 -24.79 -14.09
CA PRO A 227 -2.84 -24.66 -15.26
C PRO A 227 -4.23 -25.21 -14.97
N PRO A 228 -5.29 -24.40 -15.18
CA PRO A 228 -6.66 -24.87 -15.10
C PRO A 228 -7.00 -25.78 -16.28
N ASP A 229 -7.97 -26.66 -16.10
CA ASP A 229 -8.43 -27.56 -17.16
C ASP A 229 -9.00 -26.79 -18.36
N GLU A 230 -8.35 -26.92 -19.51
CA GLU A 230 -8.73 -26.24 -20.75
C GLU A 230 -10.10 -26.69 -21.26
N LYS A 231 -10.48 -27.95 -21.04
CA LYS A 231 -11.82 -28.45 -21.44
C LYS A 231 -12.91 -27.79 -20.61
N LYS A 232 -12.67 -27.58 -19.32
CA LYS A 232 -13.61 -26.83 -18.45
C LYS A 232 -13.69 -25.36 -18.85
N ALA A 233 -12.57 -24.75 -19.25
CA ALA A 233 -12.56 -23.36 -19.70
C ALA A 233 -13.37 -23.19 -20.99
N GLU A 234 -13.22 -24.11 -21.95
CA GLU A 234 -13.99 -24.07 -23.19
C GLU A 234 -15.47 -24.38 -22.96
N LYS A 235 -15.78 -25.35 -22.10
CA LYS A 235 -17.15 -25.64 -21.68
C LYS A 235 -17.82 -24.43 -21.00
N LEU A 236 -17.08 -23.70 -20.16
CA LEU A 236 -17.56 -22.49 -19.51
C LEU A 236 -17.89 -21.41 -20.55
N ARG A 237 -17.04 -21.26 -21.57
CA ARG A 237 -17.28 -20.30 -22.66
C ARG A 237 -18.50 -20.67 -23.48
N SER A 238 -18.65 -21.95 -23.85
CA SER A 238 -19.80 -22.41 -24.64
C SER A 238 -21.12 -22.35 -23.86
N ALA A 239 -21.09 -22.54 -22.54
CA ALA A 239 -22.27 -22.40 -21.69
C ALA A 239 -22.81 -20.95 -21.63
N HIS A 240 -21.95 -19.94 -21.86
CA HIS A 240 -22.33 -18.53 -21.86
C HIS A 240 -22.45 -17.96 -23.28
N HIS A 241 -23.31 -18.57 -24.10
CA HIS A 241 -23.44 -18.26 -25.54
C HIS A 241 -23.65 -16.75 -25.83
N TYR A 242 -24.53 -16.06 -25.08
CA TYR A 242 -24.89 -14.67 -25.39
C TYR A 242 -23.81 -13.65 -25.01
N ARG A 243 -22.93 -14.00 -24.07
CA ARG A 243 -21.84 -13.12 -23.62
C ARG A 243 -20.68 -13.95 -23.05
N PRO A 244 -19.94 -14.67 -23.90
CA PRO A 244 -18.90 -15.56 -23.42
C PRO A 244 -17.77 -14.76 -22.78
N PRO A 245 -17.15 -15.27 -21.70
CA PRO A 245 -15.93 -14.70 -21.18
C PRO A 245 -14.80 -14.80 -22.22
N THR A 246 -13.84 -13.89 -22.11
CA THR A 246 -12.60 -13.98 -22.89
C THR A 246 -11.87 -15.27 -22.55
N VAL A 247 -11.00 -15.77 -23.45
CA VAL A 247 -10.23 -17.00 -23.23
C VAL A 247 -9.46 -16.95 -21.89
N GLN A 248 -8.78 -15.83 -21.62
CA GLN A 248 -8.07 -15.64 -20.35
C GLN A 248 -9.02 -15.51 -19.15
N GLY A 249 -10.16 -14.84 -19.32
CA GLY A 249 -11.19 -14.73 -18.28
C GLY A 249 -11.74 -16.10 -17.88
N ALA A 250 -12.08 -16.94 -18.86
CA ALA A 250 -12.56 -18.30 -18.64
C ALA A 250 -11.53 -19.15 -17.88
N ARG A 251 -10.26 -19.10 -18.30
CA ARG A 251 -9.18 -19.81 -17.58
C ARG A 251 -9.06 -19.35 -16.12
N ARG A 252 -9.13 -18.04 -15.86
CA ARG A 252 -9.09 -17.49 -14.49
C ARG A 252 -10.30 -17.94 -13.66
N MET A 253 -11.50 -17.94 -14.25
CA MET A 253 -12.72 -18.38 -13.57
C MET A 253 -12.67 -19.88 -13.25
N VAL A 254 -12.20 -20.72 -14.17
CA VAL A 254 -11.99 -22.16 -13.90
C VAL A 254 -10.95 -22.37 -12.81
N PHE A 255 -9.81 -21.69 -12.89
CA PHE A 255 -8.79 -21.74 -11.84
C PHE A 255 -9.38 -21.40 -10.47
N ALA A 256 -10.22 -20.35 -10.37
CA ALA A 256 -10.88 -19.99 -9.12
C ALA A 256 -11.83 -21.10 -8.61
N LEU A 257 -12.59 -21.76 -9.49
CA LEU A 257 -13.44 -22.88 -9.08
C LEU A 257 -12.65 -24.13 -8.67
N GLU A 258 -11.57 -24.45 -9.36
CA GLU A 258 -10.71 -25.58 -9.01
C GLU A 258 -9.98 -25.33 -7.69
N THR A 259 -9.53 -24.09 -7.48
CA THR A 259 -8.98 -23.64 -6.18
C THR A 259 -10.02 -23.76 -5.08
N LEU A 260 -11.27 -23.34 -5.33
CA LEU A 260 -12.38 -23.48 -4.38
C LEU A 260 -12.61 -24.94 -4.00
N ALA A 261 -12.66 -25.84 -4.98
CA ALA A 261 -12.84 -27.26 -4.76
C ALA A 261 -11.69 -27.85 -3.93
N TYR A 262 -10.45 -27.48 -4.26
CA TYR A 262 -9.25 -27.90 -3.53
C TYR A 262 -9.27 -27.42 -2.06
N VAL A 263 -9.53 -26.14 -1.82
CA VAL A 263 -9.57 -25.58 -0.45
C VAL A 263 -10.68 -26.21 0.39
N ARG A 264 -11.84 -26.51 -0.23
CA ARG A 264 -12.91 -27.27 0.46
C ARG A 264 -12.48 -28.69 0.77
N ALA A 265 -11.80 -29.37 -0.16
CA ALA A 265 -11.31 -30.72 0.07
C ALA A 265 -10.29 -30.77 1.21
N ILE A 266 -9.40 -29.77 1.34
CA ILE A 266 -8.46 -29.67 2.46
C ILE A 266 -9.21 -29.61 3.79
N ARG A 267 -10.24 -28.77 3.87
CA ARG A 267 -11.04 -28.59 5.10
C ARG A 267 -11.72 -29.88 5.57
N HIS A 268 -12.03 -30.79 4.64
CA HIS A 268 -12.69 -32.06 4.92
C HIS A 268 -11.75 -33.26 4.85
N GLU A 269 -10.43 -33.03 4.78
CA GLU A 269 -9.38 -34.07 4.65
C GLU A 269 -9.58 -35.02 3.45
N ASN A 270 -10.39 -34.62 2.47
CA ASN A 270 -10.80 -35.42 1.32
C ASN A 270 -10.04 -35.03 0.05
N VAL A 271 -8.80 -34.57 0.19
CA VAL A 271 -7.98 -34.15 -0.96
C VAL A 271 -7.37 -35.37 -1.63
N ASN A 272 -7.47 -35.43 -2.96
CA ASN A 272 -6.72 -36.39 -3.75
C ASN A 272 -5.21 -36.26 -3.45
N PRO A 273 -4.52 -37.34 -3.02
CA PRO A 273 -3.11 -37.31 -2.66
C PRO A 273 -2.20 -36.75 -3.77
N MET A 274 -2.53 -37.01 -5.04
CA MET A 274 -1.77 -36.51 -6.18
C MET A 274 -1.90 -34.99 -6.35
N ASP A 275 -3.11 -34.46 -6.16
CA ASP A 275 -3.34 -33.03 -6.20
C ASP A 275 -2.59 -32.37 -5.03
N ARG A 276 -2.76 -32.87 -3.81
CA ARG A 276 -2.05 -32.37 -2.63
C ARG A 276 -0.54 -32.30 -2.85
N LYS A 277 0.08 -33.40 -3.31
CA LYS A 277 1.50 -33.45 -3.62
C LYS A 277 1.92 -32.37 -4.63
N ARG A 278 1.14 -32.17 -5.70
CA ARG A 278 1.41 -31.13 -6.69
C ARG A 278 1.36 -29.71 -6.09
N TYR A 279 0.39 -29.42 -5.24
CA TYR A 279 0.29 -28.11 -4.58
C TYR A 279 1.44 -27.89 -3.58
N ASP A 280 1.79 -28.92 -2.81
CA ASP A 280 2.86 -28.87 -1.83
C ASP A 280 4.23 -28.66 -2.51
N GLU A 281 4.53 -29.39 -3.60
CA GLU A 281 5.75 -29.20 -4.40
C GLU A 281 5.86 -27.77 -4.98
N VAL A 282 4.74 -27.23 -5.47
CA VAL A 282 4.68 -25.85 -5.97
C VAL A 282 4.92 -24.86 -4.84
N ALA A 283 4.34 -25.08 -3.66
CA ALA A 283 4.51 -24.22 -2.50
C ALA A 283 5.95 -24.24 -1.97
N GLU A 284 6.56 -25.42 -1.82
CA GLU A 284 7.94 -25.58 -1.37
C GLU A 284 8.95 -24.83 -2.25
N LYS A 285 8.69 -24.77 -3.55
CA LYS A 285 9.56 -24.03 -4.48
C LYS A 285 9.31 -22.52 -4.44
N LEU A 286 8.05 -22.09 -4.38
CA LEU A 286 7.71 -20.68 -4.61
C LEU A 286 7.74 -19.82 -3.35
N ILE A 287 7.41 -20.37 -2.19
CA ILE A 287 7.39 -19.60 -0.93
C ILE A 287 8.78 -19.07 -0.55
N PRO A 288 9.89 -19.85 -0.68
CA PRO A 288 11.23 -19.31 -0.48
C PRO A 288 11.60 -18.17 -1.45
N GLN A 289 11.28 -18.32 -2.74
CA GLN A 289 11.54 -17.28 -3.75
C GLN A 289 10.75 -15.99 -3.44
N LEU A 290 9.52 -16.14 -2.96
CA LEU A 290 8.69 -15.04 -2.53
C LEU A 290 9.27 -14.33 -1.28
N ALA A 291 9.86 -15.09 -0.36
CA ALA A 291 10.54 -14.54 0.81
C ALA A 291 11.79 -13.73 0.41
N GLU A 292 12.58 -14.22 -0.54
CA GLU A 292 13.72 -13.49 -1.11
C GLU A 292 13.28 -12.20 -1.81
N ALA A 293 12.25 -12.26 -2.66
CA ALA A 293 11.72 -11.08 -3.33
C ALA A 293 11.17 -10.04 -2.34
N LEU A 294 10.53 -10.50 -1.25
CA LEU A 294 10.06 -9.64 -0.17
C LEU A 294 11.22 -8.97 0.56
N ALA A 295 12.31 -9.70 0.83
CA ALA A 295 13.52 -9.16 1.44
C ALA A 295 14.16 -8.10 0.55
N ALA A 296 14.31 -8.37 -0.75
CA ALA A 296 14.83 -7.42 -1.72
C ALA A 296 13.96 -6.15 -1.82
N TYR A 297 12.62 -6.30 -1.80
CA TYR A 297 11.71 -5.16 -1.79
C TYR A 297 11.83 -4.31 -0.52
N ARG A 298 11.94 -4.93 0.64
CA ARG A 298 12.20 -4.22 1.92
C ARG A 298 13.53 -3.51 1.92
N GLN A 299 14.58 -4.16 1.42
CA GLN A 299 15.90 -3.58 1.31
C GLN A 299 15.90 -2.37 0.37
N ALA A 300 15.26 -2.46 -0.80
CA ALA A 300 15.16 -1.34 -1.73
C ALA A 300 14.44 -0.12 -1.11
N TRP A 301 13.40 -0.37 -0.31
CA TRP A 301 12.74 0.67 0.48
C TRP A 301 13.68 1.28 1.52
N GLN A 302 14.40 0.45 2.27
CA GLN A 302 15.33 0.90 3.31
C GLN A 302 16.48 1.73 2.73
N GLU A 303 17.09 1.27 1.64
CA GLU A 303 18.14 1.99 0.92
C GLU A 303 17.67 3.37 0.45
N LEU A 304 16.45 3.46 -0.10
CA LEU A 304 15.87 4.72 -0.56
C LEU A 304 15.58 5.67 0.62
N VAL A 305 15.07 5.15 1.73
CA VAL A 305 14.85 5.93 2.96
C VAL A 305 16.18 6.44 3.49
N ASP A 306 17.17 5.58 3.72
CA ASP A 306 18.47 5.95 4.28
C ASP A 306 19.20 6.97 3.39
N ALA A 307 19.13 6.76 2.07
CA ALA A 307 19.62 7.73 1.09
C ALA A 307 18.74 8.97 0.98
N TYR A 308 17.54 9.03 1.54
CA TYR A 308 16.81 10.28 1.70
C TYR A 308 17.28 11.05 2.95
N GLU A 309 17.57 10.33 4.05
CA GLU A 309 17.89 10.92 5.36
C GLU A 309 19.30 11.54 5.49
N ARG A 310 20.32 11.05 4.77
CA ARG A 310 21.69 11.63 4.88
C ARG A 310 21.73 13.15 4.55
N PRO A 311 22.53 13.99 5.22
CA PRO A 311 22.68 15.39 4.82
C PRO A 311 23.36 15.52 3.45
N GLU A 312 23.08 16.61 2.71
CA GLU A 312 23.68 16.88 1.38
C GLU A 312 25.22 16.97 1.43
N SER A 313 25.79 17.41 2.56
CA SER A 313 27.23 17.63 2.75
C SER A 313 28.08 16.37 2.82
N GLU A 314 27.50 15.20 3.09
CA GLU A 314 28.24 13.92 3.18
C GLU A 314 28.19 13.11 1.88
N ARG A 315 27.62 13.66 0.80
CA ARG A 315 27.25 12.90 -0.41
C ARG A 315 28.05 13.25 -1.66
N ALA A 316 28.98 14.20 -1.60
CA ALA A 316 29.91 14.42 -2.70
C ALA A 316 31.01 13.35 -2.67
N PRO A 317 31.17 12.51 -3.71
CA PRO A 317 32.47 11.91 -3.93
C PRO A 317 33.44 13.06 -4.22
N SER A 318 34.60 13.03 -3.58
CA SER A 318 35.73 13.88 -3.87
C SER A 318 36.16 13.71 -5.33
N VAL A 319 35.53 14.44 -6.25
CA VAL A 319 36.13 14.73 -7.55
C VAL A 319 36.84 16.05 -7.38
N ALA A 320 38.04 15.98 -6.81
CA ALA A 320 39.04 17.01 -7.00
C ALA A 320 39.41 16.97 -8.49
N PHE A 321 38.76 17.82 -9.29
CA PHE A 321 39.32 18.19 -10.58
C PHE A 321 40.66 18.89 -10.30
N PRO A 322 41.80 18.38 -10.77
CA PRO A 322 43.01 19.17 -10.73
C PRO A 322 42.76 20.38 -11.63
N LYS A 323 42.84 21.58 -11.04
CA LYS A 323 42.96 22.82 -11.81
C LYS A 323 44.21 22.67 -12.68
N SER A 324 44.04 22.41 -13.97
CA SER A 324 45.09 22.63 -14.94
C SER A 324 45.43 24.12 -14.91
N ASN A 325 46.64 24.45 -14.45
CA ASN A 325 47.20 25.78 -14.61
C ASN A 325 47.21 26.14 -16.10
N PRO A 326 46.68 27.29 -16.54
CA PRO A 326 47.04 27.81 -17.84
C PRO A 326 48.51 28.24 -17.80
N ALA A 327 49.29 27.76 -18.77
CA ALA A 327 50.66 28.18 -19.00
C ALA A 327 50.71 29.70 -19.30
N PRO A 328 51.79 30.41 -18.91
CA PRO A 328 51.95 31.80 -19.26
C PRO A 328 52.23 31.93 -20.76
N TYR A 329 51.44 32.79 -21.41
CA TYR A 329 51.75 33.36 -22.71
C TYR A 329 53.00 34.24 -22.56
N ASP A 330 54.15 33.80 -23.06
CA ASP A 330 55.26 34.69 -23.38
C ASP A 330 55.22 34.98 -24.87
N GLY A 331 54.89 36.23 -25.20
CA GLY A 331 55.16 36.81 -26.50
C GLY A 331 56.37 37.71 -26.37
N THR A 332 57.50 37.31 -26.98
CA THR A 332 58.53 38.17 -27.60
C THR A 332 59.68 37.28 -28.10
N GLY A 333 60.08 37.43 -29.36
CA GLY A 333 61.33 36.92 -29.92
C GLY A 333 61.15 35.97 -31.09
#